data_AF-A0AAV4YMY9-F1
#
_entry.id   AF-A0AAV4YMY9-F1
#
_cell.length_a   1.000
_cell.length_b   1.000
_cell.length_c   1.000
_cell.angle_alpha   90.00
_cell.angle_beta   90.00
_cell.angle_gamma   90.00
#
_symmetry.space_group_name_H-M   'P 1'
#
loop_
_entity.id
_entity.type
_entity.pdbx_description
1 polymer ?
#
loop_
_entity_poly.entity_id
_entity_poly.type
_entity_poly.pdbx_seq_one_letter_code
_entity_poly.pdbx_strand_id
1 'polypeptide(L)'
;MATNYSIRIDFDREQENPQRVFIAMAMYIEGFNALQESFMQGFGKGIEFDTSLEKTREGSCIADIAIKVKDIIRGVRLESLYDCIYEGIKKEISTSEKIDSETDVKTFIKNVYSASGANSPQDKLFTCHGDADPINIADALNKIYKANSELSKNDKVQFGRGDDLTDISETFSCPRNGSQIFSNTVEDFPAKEILIVRRPSYVKGLQWDFERTHGKNKKITAAMLNSCSE
;
A
#
# COMPACT_ATOMS: atom_id res chain seq x y z
N MET A 1 -11.27 -20.05 -3.17
CA MET A 1 -12.08 -20.00 -1.92
C MET A 1 -11.90 -18.61 -1.33
N ALA A 2 -12.82 -18.12 -0.50
CA ALA A 2 -12.66 -16.81 0.14
C ALA A 2 -11.87 -16.96 1.45
N THR A 3 -10.94 -16.05 1.69
CA THR A 3 -10.25 -15.89 2.99
C THR A 3 -10.92 -14.74 3.73
N ASN A 4 -11.19 -14.93 5.03
CA ASN A 4 -12.04 -14.01 5.78
C ASN A 4 -11.27 -13.37 6.95
N TYR A 5 -11.70 -12.21 7.40
CA TYR A 5 -11.32 -11.61 8.68
C TYR A 5 -12.53 -10.93 9.33
N SER A 6 -12.42 -10.60 10.60
CA SER A 6 -13.48 -10.04 11.43
C SER A 6 -12.97 -8.77 12.11
N ILE A 7 -13.79 -7.71 12.09
CA ILE A 7 -13.60 -6.52 12.92
C ILE A 7 -14.73 -6.47 13.92
N ARG A 8 -14.42 -6.28 15.20
CA ARG A 8 -15.39 -6.11 16.28
C ARG A 8 -15.17 -4.77 16.96
N ILE A 9 -16.23 -3.97 17.04
CA ILE A 9 -16.28 -2.78 17.91
C ILE A 9 -17.22 -3.09 19.07
N ASP A 10 -16.65 -3.28 20.24
CA ASP A 10 -17.40 -3.30 21.49
C ASP A 10 -17.62 -1.86 21.95
N PHE A 11 -18.83 -1.35 21.71
CA PHE A 11 -19.13 0.06 21.84
C PHE A 11 -19.79 0.40 23.18
N ASP A 12 -19.45 1.57 23.71
CA ASP A 12 -20.10 2.16 24.86
C ASP A 12 -21.56 2.50 24.52
N ARG A 13 -22.49 1.81 25.19
CA ARG A 13 -23.92 1.89 24.96
C ARG A 13 -24.55 3.16 25.53
N GLU A 14 -23.88 3.80 26.49
CA GLU A 14 -24.36 5.03 27.11
C GLU A 14 -23.95 6.25 26.29
N GLN A 15 -23.04 6.07 25.33
CA GLN A 15 -22.48 7.19 24.60
C GLN A 15 -23.36 7.67 23.44
N GLU A 16 -23.51 8.98 23.33
CA GLU A 16 -24.27 9.62 22.26
C GLU A 16 -23.59 9.44 20.88
N ASN A 17 -24.34 9.71 19.80
CA ASN A 17 -23.89 9.62 18.40
C ASN A 17 -23.55 8.20 17.93
N PRO A 18 -24.50 7.26 17.88
CA PRO A 18 -24.25 5.88 17.46
C PRO A 18 -23.71 5.77 16.01
N GLN A 19 -23.95 6.76 15.15
CA GLN A 19 -23.38 6.82 13.80
C GLN A 19 -21.85 6.71 13.77
N ARG A 20 -21.17 7.14 14.85
CA ARG A 20 -19.71 7.07 15.00
C ARG A 20 -19.17 5.64 14.87
N VAL A 21 -19.90 4.64 15.39
CA VAL A 21 -19.50 3.22 15.36
C VAL A 21 -19.51 2.70 13.93
N PHE A 22 -20.51 3.11 13.14
CA PHE A 22 -20.64 2.71 11.75
C PHE A 22 -19.61 3.40 10.85
N ILE A 23 -19.33 4.68 11.10
CA ILE A 23 -18.27 5.44 10.41
C ILE A 23 -16.91 4.81 10.71
N ALA A 24 -16.61 4.55 11.99
CA ALA A 24 -15.39 3.87 12.41
C ALA A 24 -15.26 2.49 11.74
N MET A 25 -16.34 1.68 11.74
CA MET A 25 -16.34 0.37 11.09
C MET A 25 -16.02 0.47 9.59
N ALA A 26 -16.63 1.41 8.87
CA ALA A 26 -16.33 1.64 7.45
C ALA A 26 -14.85 2.00 7.24
N MET A 27 -14.31 2.90 8.07
CA MET A 27 -12.91 3.31 7.99
C MET A 27 -11.93 2.19 8.35
N TYR A 28 -12.25 1.32 9.31
CA TYR A 28 -11.43 0.14 9.59
C TYR A 28 -11.45 -0.83 8.41
N ILE A 29 -12.62 -1.11 7.83
CA ILE A 29 -12.72 -1.99 6.67
C ILE A 29 -11.86 -1.45 5.53
N GLU A 30 -11.99 -0.16 5.20
CA GLU A 30 -11.15 0.48 4.17
C GLU A 30 -9.65 0.44 4.51
N GLY A 31 -9.29 0.72 5.76
CA GLY A 31 -7.90 0.74 6.23
C GLY A 31 -7.25 -0.64 6.17
N PHE A 32 -7.91 -1.68 6.70
CA PHE A 32 -7.40 -3.05 6.68
C PHE A 32 -7.36 -3.65 5.28
N ASN A 33 -8.36 -3.36 4.43
CA ASN A 33 -8.32 -3.75 3.01
C ASN A 33 -7.12 -3.12 2.31
N ALA A 34 -6.97 -1.79 2.40
CA ALA A 34 -5.86 -1.08 1.76
C ALA A 34 -4.50 -1.58 2.28
N LEU A 35 -4.40 -1.90 3.57
CA LEU A 35 -3.18 -2.43 4.19
C LEU A 35 -2.82 -3.80 3.60
N GLN A 36 -3.75 -4.74 3.59
CA GLN A 36 -3.53 -6.09 3.05
C GLN A 36 -3.25 -6.07 1.55
N GLU A 37 -4.00 -5.27 0.79
CA GLU A 37 -3.78 -5.09 -0.64
C GLU A 37 -2.37 -4.58 -0.93
N SER A 38 -1.91 -3.57 -0.19
CA SER A 38 -0.57 -2.99 -0.36
C SER A 38 0.55 -4.01 -0.12
N PHE A 39 0.40 -4.87 0.89
CA PHE A 39 1.34 -5.96 1.15
C PHE A 39 1.32 -7.01 0.04
N MET A 40 0.14 -7.42 -0.39
CA MET A 40 0.00 -8.44 -1.44
C MET A 40 0.50 -7.94 -2.80
N GLN A 41 0.26 -6.67 -3.14
CA GLN A 41 0.79 -6.05 -4.36
C GLN A 41 2.32 -6.01 -4.40
N GLY A 42 2.98 -6.06 -3.23
CA GLY A 42 4.43 -6.24 -3.12
C GLY A 42 4.96 -7.53 -3.76
N PHE A 43 4.10 -8.53 -3.98
CA PHE A 43 4.45 -9.79 -4.67
C PHE A 43 4.06 -9.82 -6.15
N GLY A 44 3.25 -8.85 -6.62
CA GLY A 44 2.84 -8.71 -8.02
C GLY A 44 1.72 -7.68 -8.24
N LYS A 45 1.77 -6.98 -9.38
CA LYS A 45 0.82 -5.90 -9.74
C LYS A 45 -0.49 -6.37 -10.38
N GLY A 46 -0.67 -7.67 -10.60
CA GLY A 46 -1.86 -8.27 -11.22
C GLY A 46 -2.64 -9.13 -10.24
N ILE A 47 -2.88 -8.61 -9.04
CA ILE A 47 -3.68 -9.28 -8.02
C ILE A 47 -4.97 -8.49 -7.88
N GLU A 48 -6.09 -9.18 -8.09
CA GLU A 48 -7.43 -8.62 -7.96
C GLU A 48 -7.99 -8.98 -6.57
N PHE A 49 -8.58 -7.99 -5.91
CA PHE A 49 -9.22 -8.12 -4.60
C PHE A 49 -10.70 -7.78 -4.74
N ASP A 50 -11.54 -8.71 -4.35
CA ASP A 50 -12.99 -8.52 -4.24
C ASP A 50 -13.40 -8.77 -2.79
N THR A 51 -13.86 -7.71 -2.13
CA THR A 51 -14.18 -7.72 -0.70
C THR A 51 -15.67 -7.57 -0.50
N SER A 52 -16.26 -8.43 0.33
CA SER A 52 -17.69 -8.44 0.61
C SER A 52 -17.96 -8.64 2.10
N LEU A 53 -19.05 -8.06 2.60
CA LEU A 53 -19.55 -8.33 3.94
C LEU A 53 -20.24 -9.70 3.95
N GLU A 54 -19.73 -10.63 4.74
CA GLU A 54 -20.25 -12.00 4.84
C GLU A 54 -21.45 -12.07 5.79
N LYS A 55 -21.30 -11.52 7.01
CA LYS A 55 -22.35 -11.51 8.04
C LYS A 55 -22.09 -10.44 9.11
N THR A 56 -23.15 -10.05 9.82
CA THR A 56 -23.10 -9.21 11.02
C THR A 56 -23.70 -9.97 12.20
N ARG A 57 -23.03 -10.00 13.36
CA ARG A 57 -23.50 -10.73 14.55
C ARG A 57 -24.07 -9.78 15.61
N GLU A 58 -25.05 -10.24 16.40
CA GLU A 58 -25.61 -9.48 17.52
C GLU A 58 -24.67 -9.49 18.74
N GLY A 59 -24.64 -8.37 19.49
CA GLY A 59 -23.95 -8.26 20.79
C GLY A 59 -22.84 -7.20 20.86
N SER A 60 -22.29 -6.81 19.72
CA SER A 60 -21.34 -5.70 19.46
C SER A 60 -21.40 -5.43 17.93
N CYS A 61 -20.89 -4.32 17.40
CA CYS A 61 -20.84 -4.15 15.94
C CYS A 61 -19.72 -5.05 15.40
N ILE A 62 -20.08 -6.24 14.88
CA ILE A 62 -19.13 -7.20 14.32
C ILE A 62 -19.38 -7.29 12.81
N ALA A 63 -18.36 -7.03 12.02
CA ALA A 63 -18.36 -7.21 10.57
C ALA A 63 -17.41 -8.34 10.20
N ASP A 64 -17.97 -9.45 9.71
CA ASP A 64 -17.21 -10.54 9.12
C ASP A 64 -17.02 -10.25 7.62
N ILE A 65 -15.78 -10.08 7.18
CA ILE A 65 -15.39 -9.65 5.83
C ILE A 65 -14.80 -10.85 5.09
N ALA A 66 -15.33 -11.15 3.91
CA ALA A 66 -14.82 -12.19 3.02
C ALA A 66 -14.10 -11.55 1.83
N ILE A 67 -12.88 -12.01 1.57
CA ILE A 67 -12.02 -11.53 0.49
C ILE A 67 -11.73 -12.67 -0.48
N LYS A 68 -11.86 -12.37 -1.77
CA LYS A 68 -11.39 -13.22 -2.85
C LYS A 68 -10.15 -12.60 -3.45
N VAL A 69 -9.02 -13.29 -3.30
CA VAL A 69 -7.74 -12.90 -3.90
C VAL A 69 -7.51 -13.76 -5.14
N LYS A 70 -7.21 -13.12 -6.27
CA LYS A 70 -6.93 -13.84 -7.53
C LYS A 70 -5.72 -13.23 -8.24
N ASP A 71 -4.70 -14.06 -8.50
CA ASP A 71 -3.62 -13.70 -9.42
C ASP A 71 -4.08 -13.87 -10.87
N ILE A 72 -4.27 -12.77 -11.58
CA ILE A 72 -4.71 -12.77 -12.98
C ILE A 72 -3.56 -13.00 -13.97
N ILE A 73 -2.31 -12.93 -13.54
CA ILE A 73 -1.13 -13.08 -14.40
C ILE A 73 -0.59 -14.51 -14.35
N ARG A 74 -0.33 -15.02 -13.15
CA ARG A 74 0.34 -16.32 -12.95
C ARG A 74 -0.63 -17.45 -12.63
N GLY A 75 -1.87 -17.12 -12.23
CA GLY A 75 -2.89 -18.12 -11.87
C GLY A 75 -2.52 -18.95 -10.63
N VAL A 76 -1.65 -18.43 -9.77
CA VAL A 76 -1.20 -19.10 -8.54
C VAL A 76 -2.21 -18.86 -7.41
N ARG A 77 -2.35 -19.86 -6.54
CA ARG A 77 -3.10 -19.78 -5.30
C ARG A 77 -2.33 -18.94 -4.26
N LEU A 78 -2.88 -17.79 -3.88
CA LEU A 78 -2.25 -16.79 -3.00
C LEU A 78 -2.76 -16.84 -1.55
N GLU A 79 -3.60 -17.81 -1.22
CA GLU A 79 -4.29 -17.88 0.07
C GLU A 79 -3.32 -18.04 1.25
N SER A 80 -2.29 -18.91 1.12
CA SER A 80 -1.30 -19.10 2.19
C SER A 80 -0.51 -17.83 2.46
N LEU A 81 -0.13 -17.11 1.39
CA LEU A 81 0.60 -15.86 1.50
C LEU A 81 -0.26 -14.78 2.17
N TYR A 82 -1.53 -14.70 1.77
CA TYR A 82 -2.48 -13.78 2.37
C TYR A 82 -2.68 -14.07 3.87
N ASP A 83 -2.82 -15.35 4.25
CA ASP A 83 -2.94 -15.76 5.65
C ASP A 83 -1.70 -15.37 6.47
N CYS A 84 -0.50 -15.57 5.92
CA CYS A 84 0.75 -15.16 6.56
C CYS A 84 0.85 -13.64 6.78
N ILE A 85 0.49 -12.84 5.78
CA ILE A 85 0.47 -11.38 5.88
C ILE A 85 -0.57 -10.93 6.91
N TYR A 86 -1.75 -11.56 6.89
CA TYR A 86 -2.81 -11.31 7.85
C TYR A 86 -2.35 -11.56 9.29
N GLU A 87 -1.70 -12.68 9.59
CA GLU A 87 -1.16 -12.96 10.93
C GLU A 87 -0.08 -11.96 11.34
N GLY A 88 0.78 -11.55 10.39
CA GLY A 88 1.78 -10.50 10.60
C GLY A 88 1.13 -9.17 10.98
N ILE A 89 0.09 -8.74 10.25
CA ILE A 89 -0.66 -7.50 10.54
C ILE A 89 -1.35 -7.60 11.90
N LYS A 90 -2.07 -8.71 12.16
CA LYS A 90 -2.78 -8.92 13.43
C LYS A 90 -1.85 -8.78 14.63
N LYS A 91 -0.66 -9.39 14.55
CA LYS A 91 0.36 -9.29 15.58
C LYS A 91 0.89 -7.86 15.71
N GLU A 92 1.35 -7.27 14.62
CA GLU A 92 2.05 -5.98 14.68
C GLU A 92 1.12 -4.85 15.12
N ILE A 93 -0.15 -4.86 14.70
CA ILE A 93 -1.12 -3.81 15.06
C ILE A 93 -1.57 -3.88 16.53
N SER A 94 -1.47 -5.07 17.14
CA SER A 94 -1.77 -5.27 18.56
C SER A 94 -0.65 -4.76 19.49
N THR A 95 0.59 -4.63 18.96
CA THR A 95 1.76 -4.23 19.74
C THR A 95 2.33 -2.87 19.35
N SER A 96 2.00 -2.37 18.16
CA SER A 96 2.53 -1.09 17.66
C SER A 96 1.98 0.08 18.46
N GLU A 97 2.89 0.99 18.84
CA GLU A 97 2.55 2.26 19.46
C GLU A 97 2.44 3.34 18.37
N LYS A 98 3.43 4.23 18.27
CA LYS A 98 3.42 5.36 17.35
C LYS A 98 4.25 5.06 16.09
N ILE A 99 3.61 5.17 14.93
CA ILE A 99 4.23 5.09 13.60
C ILE A 99 4.18 6.49 12.99
N ASP A 100 5.32 7.17 12.95
CA ASP A 100 5.39 8.58 12.53
C ASP A 100 6.53 8.86 11.55
N SER A 101 7.53 8.00 11.44
CA SER A 101 8.68 8.19 10.55
C SER A 101 8.76 7.13 9.44
N GLU A 102 9.53 7.43 8.39
CA GLU A 102 9.85 6.47 7.33
C GLU A 102 10.48 5.18 7.91
N THR A 103 11.31 5.31 8.95
CA THR A 103 11.94 4.18 9.63
C THR A 103 10.91 3.30 10.34
N ASP A 104 9.90 3.92 10.96
CA ASP A 104 8.84 3.18 11.67
C ASP A 104 7.99 2.38 10.67
N VAL A 105 7.61 2.99 9.55
CA VAL A 105 6.86 2.32 8.48
C VAL A 105 7.66 1.16 7.89
N LYS A 106 8.95 1.36 7.60
CA LYS A 106 9.84 0.29 7.12
C LYS A 106 10.00 -0.84 8.14
N THR A 107 10.03 -0.51 9.43
CA THR A 107 10.10 -1.49 10.51
C THR A 107 8.81 -2.30 10.61
N PHE A 108 7.66 -1.63 10.54
CA PHE A 108 6.35 -2.28 10.48
C PHE A 108 6.26 -3.28 9.32
N ILE A 109 6.65 -2.85 8.10
CA ILE A 109 6.66 -3.72 6.90
C ILE A 109 7.56 -4.94 7.12
N LYS A 110 8.76 -4.72 7.66
CA LYS A 110 9.72 -5.80 7.94
C LYS A 110 9.17 -6.79 8.95
N ASN A 111 8.52 -6.32 10.02
CA ASN A 111 7.95 -7.17 11.05
C ASN A 111 6.78 -8.00 10.50
N VAL A 112 5.89 -7.41 9.72
CA VAL A 112 4.81 -8.13 9.03
C VAL A 112 5.39 -9.21 8.11
N TYR A 113 6.39 -8.86 7.28
CA TYR A 113 7.01 -9.85 6.40
C TYR A 113 7.82 -10.93 7.12
N SER A 114 8.36 -10.63 8.31
CA SER A 114 9.06 -11.63 9.12
C SER A 114 8.13 -12.76 9.58
N ALA A 115 6.83 -12.47 9.76
CA ALA A 115 5.82 -13.49 10.04
C ALA A 115 5.54 -14.39 8.83
N SER A 116 5.65 -13.83 7.61
CA SER A 116 5.46 -14.58 6.35
C SER A 116 6.67 -15.39 5.87
N GLY A 117 7.87 -15.16 6.43
CA GLY A 117 9.11 -15.75 5.90
C GLY A 117 9.51 -17.13 6.46
N ALA A 118 8.88 -17.62 7.54
CA ALA A 118 9.54 -18.63 8.37
C ALA A 118 9.11 -20.10 8.16
N ASN A 119 7.90 -20.44 7.69
CA ASN A 119 7.36 -21.78 8.00
C ASN A 119 6.67 -22.61 6.90
N SER A 120 6.65 -22.24 5.61
CA SER A 120 6.12 -23.16 4.59
C SER A 120 7.00 -23.35 3.33
N PRO A 121 7.16 -24.59 2.82
CA PRO A 121 7.80 -24.86 1.53
C PRO A 121 7.09 -24.20 0.33
N GLN A 122 5.79 -23.85 0.47
CA GLN A 122 5.02 -23.17 -0.56
C GLN A 122 5.40 -21.69 -0.66
N ASP A 123 5.83 -21.06 0.43
CA ASP A 123 6.24 -19.64 0.41
C ASP A 123 7.56 -19.44 -0.35
N LYS A 124 8.37 -20.49 -0.50
CA LYS A 124 9.56 -20.50 -1.39
C LYS A 124 9.20 -20.40 -2.88
N LEU A 125 7.94 -20.65 -3.28
CA LEU A 125 7.48 -20.45 -4.67
C LEU A 125 7.33 -18.97 -5.01
N PHE A 126 7.19 -18.09 -4.02
CA PHE A 126 7.22 -16.65 -4.22
C PHE A 126 8.69 -16.21 -4.26
N THR A 127 9.32 -16.34 -5.42
CA THR A 127 10.73 -16.00 -5.70
C THR A 127 11.09 -14.52 -5.52
N CYS A 128 10.15 -13.69 -5.08
CA CYS A 128 10.31 -12.26 -4.90
C CYS A 128 10.05 -11.93 -3.43
N HIS A 129 11.01 -11.27 -2.77
CA HIS A 129 10.75 -10.62 -1.50
C HIS A 129 9.62 -9.62 -1.71
N GLY A 130 8.57 -9.66 -0.86
CA GLY A 130 7.49 -8.70 -0.93
C GLY A 130 8.05 -7.28 -0.80
N ASP A 131 7.78 -6.43 -1.79
CA ASP A 131 8.21 -5.03 -1.82
C ASP A 131 6.96 -4.15 -1.73
N ALA A 132 6.37 -4.11 -0.54
CA ALA A 132 5.18 -3.29 -0.30
C ALA A 132 5.57 -1.82 -0.40
N ASP A 133 4.75 -1.03 -1.10
CA ASP A 133 4.94 0.42 -1.20
C ASP A 133 4.76 1.08 0.18
N PRO A 134 5.82 1.64 0.78
CA PRO A 134 5.74 2.24 2.11
C PRO A 134 4.75 3.41 2.21
N ILE A 135 4.50 4.12 1.10
CA ILE A 135 3.55 5.24 1.07
C ILE A 135 2.13 4.71 1.24
N ASN A 136 1.75 3.68 0.49
CA ASN A 136 0.42 3.08 0.57
C ASN A 136 0.18 2.43 1.94
N ILE A 137 1.22 1.82 2.53
CA ILE A 137 1.15 1.28 3.89
C ILE A 137 0.90 2.40 4.91
N ALA A 138 1.62 3.51 4.83
CA ALA A 138 1.42 4.66 5.71
C ALA A 138 0.01 5.27 5.56
N ASP A 139 -0.51 5.37 4.34
CA ASP A 139 -1.88 5.84 4.10
C ASP A 139 -2.93 4.91 4.69
N ALA A 140 -2.75 3.59 4.57
CA ALA A 140 -3.63 2.59 5.15
C ALA A 140 -3.61 2.64 6.70
N LEU A 141 -2.42 2.73 7.30
CA LEU A 141 -2.26 2.88 8.76
C LEU A 141 -2.87 4.18 9.28
N ASN A 142 -2.74 5.28 8.52
CA ASN A 142 -3.38 6.55 8.85
C ASN A 142 -4.91 6.45 8.85
N LYS A 143 -5.50 5.68 7.92
CA LYS A 143 -6.95 5.43 7.92
C LYS A 143 -7.40 4.66 9.17
N ILE A 144 -6.66 3.61 9.57
CA ILE A 144 -6.95 2.85 10.79
C ILE A 144 -6.85 3.76 12.02
N TYR A 145 -5.83 4.62 12.09
CA TYR A 145 -5.69 5.60 13.16
C TYR A 145 -6.86 6.60 13.22
N LYS A 146 -7.32 7.10 12.07
CA LYS A 146 -8.48 7.99 12.02
C LYS A 146 -9.77 7.28 12.43
N ALA A 147 -9.92 5.98 12.14
CA ALA A 147 -11.06 5.19 12.61
C ALA A 147 -11.12 5.16 14.16
N ASN A 148 -9.98 5.01 14.84
CA ASN A 148 -9.91 5.10 16.31
C ASN A 148 -10.40 6.48 16.82
N SER A 149 -10.17 7.56 16.07
CA SER A 149 -10.55 8.91 16.51
C SER A 149 -12.05 9.19 16.46
N GLU A 150 -12.82 8.39 15.72
CA GLU A 150 -14.29 8.43 15.71
C GLU A 150 -14.90 7.73 16.93
N LEU A 151 -14.11 6.91 17.62
CA LEU A 151 -14.56 6.16 18.79
C LEU A 151 -14.29 6.92 20.09
N SER A 152 -15.13 6.67 21.09
CA SER A 152 -14.91 7.07 22.46
C SER A 152 -13.80 6.23 23.09
N LYS A 153 -13.22 6.74 24.18
CA LYS A 153 -12.16 6.05 24.93
C LYS A 153 -12.59 4.72 25.56
N ASN A 154 -13.90 4.51 25.73
CA ASN A 154 -14.46 3.31 26.32
C ASN A 154 -14.77 2.23 25.27
N ASP A 155 -14.79 2.58 23.98
CA ASP A 155 -14.98 1.59 22.94
C ASP A 155 -13.70 0.78 22.75
N LYS A 156 -13.87 -0.51 22.48
CA LYS A 156 -12.75 -1.41 22.18
C LYS A 156 -12.89 -1.97 20.79
N VAL A 157 -11.78 -2.01 20.07
CA VAL A 157 -11.75 -2.55 18.71
C VAL A 157 -10.83 -3.76 18.66
N GLN A 158 -11.35 -4.82 18.08
CA GLN A 158 -10.64 -6.08 17.92
C GLN A 158 -10.58 -6.46 16.45
N PHE A 159 -9.45 -7.00 16.04
CA PHE A 159 -9.19 -7.52 14.71
C PHE A 159 -8.80 -9.00 14.80
N GLY A 160 -9.40 -9.84 13.96
CA GLY A 160 -9.17 -11.28 14.06
C GLY A 160 -9.96 -12.11 13.06
N ARG A 161 -10.16 -13.39 13.36
CA ARG A 161 -10.93 -14.33 12.53
C ARG A 161 -11.93 -15.08 13.40
N GLY A 162 -13.21 -14.88 13.13
CA GLY A 162 -14.27 -15.52 13.91
C GLY A 162 -14.18 -15.11 15.38
N ASP A 163 -13.87 -16.07 16.26
CA ASP A 163 -13.80 -15.84 17.70
C ASP A 163 -12.36 -15.58 18.19
N ASP A 164 -11.35 -15.77 17.32
CA ASP A 164 -9.94 -15.44 17.59
C ASP A 164 -9.66 -13.98 17.24
N LEU A 165 -10.17 -13.09 18.10
CA LEU A 165 -10.05 -11.64 18.03
C LEU A 165 -8.93 -11.13 18.95
N THR A 166 -8.15 -10.17 18.49
CA THR A 166 -7.13 -9.49 19.28
C THR A 166 -7.41 -8.00 19.31
N ASP A 167 -7.27 -7.40 20.49
CA ASP A 167 -7.43 -5.96 20.66
C ASP A 167 -6.40 -5.21 19.81
N ILE A 168 -6.86 -4.19 19.09
CA ILE A 168 -5.97 -3.20 18.50
C ILE A 168 -5.37 -2.40 19.66
N SER A 169 -4.07 -2.11 19.62
CA SER A 169 -3.41 -1.35 20.67
C SER A 169 -4.13 -0.01 20.93
N GLU A 170 -4.50 0.26 22.18
CA GLU A 170 -5.12 1.53 22.60
C GLU A 170 -4.18 2.73 22.37
N THR A 171 -2.87 2.48 22.31
CA THR A 171 -1.84 3.49 22.06
C THR A 171 -1.41 3.57 20.60
N PHE A 172 -2.03 2.78 19.71
CA PHE A 172 -1.73 2.81 18.29
C PHE A 172 -1.96 4.22 17.72
N SER A 173 -0.94 4.76 17.05
CA SER A 173 -0.99 6.10 16.48
C SER A 173 -0.24 6.19 15.15
N CYS A 174 -0.92 6.64 14.11
CA CYS A 174 -0.30 6.96 12.81
C CYS A 174 -0.89 8.27 12.27
N PRO A 175 -0.50 9.43 12.82
CA PRO A 175 -1.18 10.70 12.57
C PRO A 175 -0.91 11.28 11.18
N ARG A 176 0.27 10.98 10.61
CA ARG A 176 0.67 11.43 9.28
C ARG A 176 0.35 10.39 8.22
N ASN A 177 -0.04 10.88 7.04
CA ASN A 177 -0.25 10.05 5.86
C ASN A 177 1.09 9.79 5.13
N GLY A 178 1.11 8.93 4.12
CA GLY A 178 2.32 8.57 3.37
C GLY A 178 3.04 9.78 2.79
N SER A 179 2.32 10.72 2.16
CA SER A 179 2.91 11.94 1.61
C SER A 179 3.56 12.87 2.66
N GLN A 180 3.13 12.80 3.93
CA GLN A 180 3.67 13.59 5.03
C GLN A 180 4.82 12.90 5.77
N ILE A 181 4.87 11.57 5.72
CA ILE A 181 5.97 10.77 6.28
C ILE A 181 7.14 10.76 5.29
N PHE A 182 6.85 10.51 4.01
CA PHE A 182 7.80 10.43 2.92
C PHE A 182 7.79 11.76 2.17
N SER A 183 8.47 12.77 2.74
CA SER A 183 8.62 14.06 2.07
C SER A 183 9.47 13.92 0.81
N ASN A 184 9.00 14.45 -0.32
CA ASN A 184 9.79 14.51 -1.55
C ASN A 184 11.08 15.30 -1.33
N THR A 185 12.21 14.61 -1.27
CA THR A 185 13.51 15.23 -1.50
C THR A 185 13.69 15.40 -3.00
N VAL A 186 13.65 16.65 -3.47
CA VAL A 186 14.09 16.98 -4.82
C VAL A 186 15.62 16.99 -4.78
N GLU A 187 16.23 15.88 -5.17
CA GLU A 187 17.68 15.83 -5.40
C GLU A 187 17.96 16.29 -6.83
N ASP A 188 18.63 17.43 -6.95
CA ASP A 188 19.19 17.85 -8.23
C ASP A 188 20.30 16.87 -8.61
N PHE A 189 20.07 16.08 -9.66
CA PHE A 189 21.11 15.29 -10.32
C PHE A 189 21.68 16.13 -11.48
N PRO A 190 22.78 16.90 -11.28
CA PRO A 190 23.39 17.65 -12.36
C PRO A 190 24.04 16.71 -13.37
N ALA A 191 23.28 16.33 -14.40
CA ALA A 191 23.83 15.64 -15.56
C ALA A 191 24.48 16.68 -16.49
N LYS A 192 25.78 16.52 -16.77
CA LYS A 192 26.46 17.26 -17.85
C LYS A 192 26.33 16.48 -19.14
N GLU A 193 25.54 16.99 -20.08
CA GLU A 193 25.48 16.44 -21.45
C GLU A 193 26.35 17.28 -22.40
N ILE A 194 27.15 16.62 -23.24
CA ILE A 194 27.95 17.27 -24.29
C ILE A 194 27.13 17.21 -25.59
N LEU A 195 26.66 18.37 -26.05
CA LEU A 195 25.96 18.52 -27.32
C LEU A 195 26.96 18.86 -28.43
N ILE A 196 27.14 17.98 -29.42
CA ILE A 196 27.95 18.28 -30.61
C ILE A 196 27.02 18.79 -31.72
N VAL A 197 27.06 20.09 -31.99
CA VAL A 197 26.32 20.71 -33.09
C VAL A 197 27.22 20.78 -34.32
N ARG A 198 26.94 19.97 -35.34
CA ARG A 198 27.63 20.07 -36.64
C ARG A 198 26.89 21.07 -37.53
N ARG A 199 27.58 22.14 -37.96
CA ARG A 199 26.99 23.17 -38.83
C ARG A 199 26.54 22.57 -40.17
N PRO A 200 25.27 22.75 -40.59
CA PRO A 200 24.82 22.31 -41.90
C PRO A 200 25.35 23.22 -43.02
N SER A 201 25.82 22.60 -44.10
CA SER A 201 26.06 23.23 -45.41
C SER A 201 24.72 23.59 -46.05
N TYR A 202 24.66 24.64 -46.89
CA TYR A 202 23.43 25.18 -47.50
C TYR A 202 22.76 24.24 -48.53
N VAL A 203 22.32 23.06 -48.10
CA VAL A 203 21.62 22.08 -48.94
C VAL A 203 20.18 21.94 -48.46
N LYS A 204 19.21 22.08 -49.38
CA LYS A 204 17.78 21.87 -49.09
C LYS A 204 17.52 20.42 -48.65
N GLY A 205 16.69 20.25 -47.62
CA GLY A 205 16.28 18.93 -47.11
C GLY A 205 17.11 18.38 -45.95
N LEU A 206 17.99 19.18 -45.35
CA LEU A 206 18.80 18.77 -44.21
C LEU A 206 17.99 18.77 -42.89
N GLN A 207 18.35 17.83 -42.01
CA GLN A 207 17.86 17.72 -40.64
C GLN A 207 19.03 17.91 -39.68
N TRP A 208 18.76 18.42 -38.50
CA TRP A 208 19.69 18.35 -37.38
C TRP A 208 19.73 16.91 -36.88
N ASP A 209 20.92 16.31 -36.88
CA ASP A 209 21.17 15.04 -36.23
C ASP A 209 21.79 15.30 -34.85
N PHE A 210 21.11 14.85 -33.80
CA PHE A 210 21.61 14.93 -32.43
C PHE A 210 22.09 13.55 -31.99
N GLU A 211 23.39 13.44 -31.72
CA GLU A 211 23.99 12.22 -31.17
C GLU A 211 24.24 12.38 -29.67
N ARG A 212 23.71 11.43 -28.90
CA ARG A 212 23.92 11.34 -27.46
C ARG A 212 25.19 10.52 -27.20
N THR A 213 26.11 11.04 -26.40
CA THR A 213 27.38 10.36 -26.09
C THR A 213 27.27 9.26 -25.03
N HIS A 214 26.22 9.27 -24.19
CA HIS A 214 25.95 8.23 -23.19
C HIS A 214 24.46 7.83 -23.17
N GLY A 215 24.19 6.52 -23.08
CA GLY A 215 22.85 5.91 -23.06
C GLY A 215 22.48 5.18 -24.37
N LYS A 216 21.33 4.49 -24.40
CA LYS A 216 20.85 3.81 -25.62
C LYS A 216 20.73 4.82 -26.76
N ASN A 217 21.37 4.52 -27.89
CA ASN A 217 21.42 5.32 -29.13
C ASN A 217 20.02 5.57 -29.70
N LYS A 218 19.29 6.54 -29.14
CA LYS A 218 18.07 7.07 -29.75
C LYS A 218 18.47 8.34 -30.48
N LYS A 219 18.52 8.26 -31.81
CA LYS A 219 18.73 9.43 -32.67
C LYS A 219 17.52 10.34 -32.53
N ILE A 220 17.76 11.57 -32.10
CA ILE A 220 16.76 12.65 -32.15
C ILE A 220 17.09 13.44 -33.41
N THR A 221 16.10 13.66 -34.27
CA THR A 221 16.26 14.51 -35.45
C THR A 221 15.25 15.65 -35.39
N ALA A 222 15.66 16.83 -35.85
CA ALA A 222 14.78 17.98 -36.00
C ALA A 222 14.91 18.55 -37.41
N ALA A 223 13.78 18.76 -38.09
CA ALA A 223 13.77 19.42 -39.39
C ALA A 223 14.19 20.89 -39.24
N MET A 224 15.05 21.38 -40.12
CA MET A 224 15.32 22.81 -40.18
C MET A 224 14.08 23.52 -40.72
N LEU A 225 13.53 24.45 -39.94
CA LEU A 225 12.51 25.37 -40.43
C LEU A 225 13.14 26.24 -41.53
N ASN A 226 12.49 26.29 -42.69
CA ASN A 226 12.87 27.19 -43.78
C ASN A 226 12.60 28.63 -43.34
N SER A 227 13.54 29.25 -42.63
CA SER A 227 13.58 30.71 -42.51
C SER A 227 14.37 31.26 -43.71
N CYS A 228 13.64 31.55 -44.78
CA CYS A 228 13.88 32.67 -45.71
C CYS A 228 12.79 32.62 -46.79
N SER A 229 11.67 33.30 -46.53
CA SER A 229 10.89 33.94 -47.59
C SER A 229 11.47 35.34 -47.79
N GLU A 230 12.00 35.53 -49.00
CA GLU A 230 12.56 36.75 -49.62
C GLU A 230 13.90 37.29 -49.07
#